data_AF-A0A257TQ84-F1
#
_entry.id   AF-A0A257TQ84-F1
#
_cell.length_a   1.000
_cell.length_b   1.000
_cell.length_c   1.000
_cell.angle_alpha   90.00
_cell.angle_beta   90.00
_cell.angle_gamma   90.00
#
_symmetry.space_group_name_H-M   'P 1'
#
loop_
_entity.id
_entity.type
_entity.pdbx_description
1 polymer ?
#
loop_
_entity_poly.entity_id
_entity_poly.type
_entity_poly.pdbx_seq_one_letter_code
_entity_poly.pdbx_strand_id
1 'polypeptide(L)'
;MRDFSHEYFKEKFRNERGFNDLFEVFRKALEEGIENLDLYRELLCNNSLSSEELLFFAKRLGEVFPHLAFEIYMWLSNVFESRPREIDSLELAFLCLKKASEFDPKSDGPYVNSCNLHNSDLNIPTLQSIMSFLKSGIEKVGDPVPIYERLSVFYKMIGNDEMFRFYRQKSGR
;
A
#
# COMPACT_ATOMS: atom_id res chain seq x y z
N MET A 1 33.27 10.49 -7.88
CA MET A 1 33.00 10.71 -6.45
C MET A 1 32.09 9.57 -6.01
N ARG A 2 32.44 8.89 -4.93
CA ARG A 2 32.18 7.46 -4.71
C ARG A 2 30.69 7.07 -4.59
N ASP A 3 30.21 6.19 -5.48
CA ASP A 3 28.97 5.39 -5.39
C ASP A 3 28.86 4.47 -4.14
N PHE A 4 29.80 4.61 -3.19
CA PHE A 4 29.92 3.76 -2.02
C PHE A 4 28.86 4.07 -0.95
N SER A 5 28.15 5.20 -1.00
CA SER A 5 27.11 5.50 -0.01
C SER A 5 25.86 4.63 -0.24
N HIS A 6 25.41 4.48 -1.48
CA HIS A 6 24.19 3.72 -1.80
C HIS A 6 24.33 2.23 -1.47
N GLU A 7 25.45 1.62 -1.87
CA GLU A 7 25.69 0.20 -1.62
C GLU A 7 25.89 -0.08 -0.12
N TYR A 8 26.52 0.86 0.62
CA TYR A 8 26.61 0.82 2.07
C TYR A 8 25.23 0.81 2.74
N PHE A 9 24.33 1.76 2.39
CA PHE A 9 22.99 1.80 2.99
C PHE A 9 22.19 0.55 2.66
N LYS A 10 22.29 0.07 1.43
CA LYS A 10 21.61 -1.14 0.97
C LYS A 10 22.04 -2.38 1.73
N GLU A 11 23.35 -2.56 1.92
CA GLU A 11 23.89 -3.66 2.70
C GLU A 11 23.43 -3.59 4.17
N LYS A 12 23.45 -2.39 4.77
CA LYS A 12 23.00 -2.17 6.14
C LYS A 12 21.50 -2.47 6.32
N PHE A 13 20.66 -1.97 5.42
CA PHE A 13 19.22 -2.23 5.48
C PHE A 13 18.85 -3.70 5.34
N ARG A 14 19.65 -4.51 4.62
CA ARG A 14 19.41 -5.95 4.48
C ARG A 14 19.86 -6.78 5.69
N ASN A 15 21.01 -6.40 6.25
CA ASN A 15 21.73 -7.26 7.19
C ASN A 15 21.48 -6.90 8.65
N GLU A 16 21.24 -5.63 8.97
CA GLU A 16 21.00 -5.24 10.35
C GLU A 16 19.66 -5.74 10.86
N ARG A 17 19.64 -6.12 12.13
CA ARG A 17 18.48 -6.75 12.77
C ARG A 17 17.87 -5.91 13.89
N GLY A 18 18.63 -4.95 14.43
CA GLY A 18 18.17 -4.06 15.49
C GLY A 18 17.45 -2.84 14.93
N PHE A 19 16.28 -2.52 15.49
CA PHE A 19 15.54 -1.31 15.13
C PHE A 19 16.39 -0.04 15.27
N ASN A 20 17.10 0.13 16.39
CA ASN A 20 17.92 1.31 16.64
C ASN A 20 19.03 1.48 15.59
N ASP A 21 19.70 0.38 15.23
CA ASP A 21 20.77 0.41 14.22
C ASP A 21 20.21 0.75 12.83
N LEU A 22 19.08 0.14 12.46
CA LEU A 22 18.37 0.45 11.21
C LEU A 22 17.88 1.90 11.20
N PHE A 23 17.40 2.41 12.34
CA PHE A 23 16.94 3.79 12.48
C PHE A 23 18.08 4.79 12.32
N GLU A 24 19.26 4.55 12.88
CA GLU A 24 20.42 5.43 12.69
C GLU A 24 20.91 5.43 11.23
N VAL A 25 20.96 4.26 10.60
CA VAL A 25 21.31 4.13 9.17
C VAL A 25 20.28 4.87 8.32
N PHE A 26 18.99 4.71 8.62
CA PHE A 26 17.89 5.38 7.95
C PHE A 26 17.97 6.90 8.11
N ARG A 27 18.15 7.40 9.33
CA ARG A 27 18.30 8.84 9.62
C ARG A 27 19.45 9.43 8.82
N LYS A 28 20.60 8.75 8.77
CA LYS A 28 21.75 9.20 7.99
C LYS A 28 21.45 9.26 6.48
N ALA A 29 20.75 8.26 5.93
CA ALA A 29 20.34 8.29 4.52
C ALA A 29 19.40 9.46 4.20
N LEU A 30 18.49 9.80 5.12
CA LEU A 30 17.63 10.98 4.99
C LEU A 30 18.42 12.29 5.07
N GLU A 31 19.37 12.40 6.00
CA GLU A 31 20.23 13.57 6.17
C GLU A 31 21.13 13.83 4.94
N GLU A 32 21.54 12.76 4.26
CA GLU A 32 22.25 12.83 2.99
C GLU A 32 21.34 13.14 1.78
N GLY A 33 20.01 13.21 1.98
CA GLY A 33 19.05 13.55 0.93
C GLY A 33 18.89 12.47 -0.14
N ILE A 34 19.04 11.19 0.22
CA ILE A 34 18.99 10.09 -0.74
C ILE A 34 17.55 9.76 -1.13
N GLU A 35 17.10 10.29 -2.26
CA GLU A 35 15.75 10.03 -2.82
C GLU A 35 15.73 8.77 -3.70
N ASN A 36 16.11 7.61 -3.14
CA ASN A 36 16.17 6.35 -3.88
C ASN A 36 15.13 5.35 -3.35
N LEU A 37 14.04 5.16 -4.09
CA LEU A 37 12.96 4.25 -3.71
C LEU A 37 13.44 2.80 -3.55
N ASP A 38 14.28 2.30 -4.46
CA ASP A 38 14.76 0.92 -4.41
C ASP A 38 15.65 0.67 -3.18
N LEU A 39 16.38 1.68 -2.72
CA LEU A 39 17.11 1.60 -1.46
C LEU A 39 16.16 1.40 -0.27
N TYR A 40 15.10 2.19 -0.18
CA TYR A 40 14.15 2.10 0.93
C TYR A 40 13.26 0.85 0.87
N ARG A 41 13.02 0.28 -0.32
CA ARG A 41 12.38 -1.03 -0.45
C ARG A 41 13.17 -2.12 0.27
N GLU A 42 14.51 -2.04 0.28
CA GLU A 42 15.36 -3.00 1.00
C GLU A 42 15.16 -2.91 2.51
N LEU A 43 15.02 -1.70 3.05
CA LEU A 43 14.65 -1.48 4.45
C LEU A 43 13.26 -2.05 4.76
N LEU A 44 12.27 -1.75 3.91
CA LEU A 44 10.88 -2.19 4.11
C LEU A 44 10.67 -3.69 3.87
N CYS A 45 11.64 -4.37 3.29
CA CYS A 45 11.67 -5.83 3.16
C CYS A 45 12.47 -6.52 4.27
N ASN A 46 13.03 -5.78 5.23
CA ASN A 46 13.80 -6.39 6.31
C ASN A 46 12.88 -7.21 7.24
N ASN A 47 13.21 -8.49 7.38
CA ASN A 47 12.43 -9.46 8.17
C ASN A 47 12.60 -9.29 9.69
N SER A 48 13.54 -8.46 10.16
CA SER A 48 13.65 -8.16 11.59
C SER A 48 12.67 -7.09 12.05
N LEU A 49 12.06 -6.35 11.12
CA LEU A 49 11.11 -5.30 11.44
C LEU A 49 9.70 -5.88 11.60
N SER A 50 9.09 -5.50 12.72
CA SER A 50 7.66 -5.65 12.95
C SER A 50 6.85 -4.78 12.01
N SER A 51 5.57 -5.12 11.88
CA SER A 51 4.61 -4.37 11.08
C SER A 51 4.46 -2.90 11.50
N GLU A 52 4.57 -2.61 12.80
CA GLU A 52 4.55 -1.23 13.33
C GLU A 52 5.80 -0.44 12.94
N GLU A 53 6.98 -1.07 12.98
CA GLU A 53 8.24 -0.44 12.61
C GLU A 53 8.30 -0.16 11.11
N LEU A 54 7.79 -1.08 10.27
CA LEU A 54 7.66 -0.86 8.84
C LEU A 54 6.77 0.36 8.53
N LEU A 55 5.62 0.47 9.19
CA LEU A 55 4.74 1.63 9.06
C LEU A 55 5.42 2.91 9.54
N PHE A 56 6.20 2.84 10.61
CA PHE A 56 6.97 3.98 11.11
C PHE A 56 7.97 4.49 10.05
N PHE A 57 8.76 3.60 9.45
CA PHE A 57 9.71 3.99 8.40
C PHE A 57 9.01 4.56 7.17
N ALA A 58 7.94 3.91 6.69
CA ALA A 58 7.17 4.40 5.54
C ALA A 58 6.54 5.77 5.81
N LYS A 59 5.98 5.99 7.00
CA LYS A 59 5.45 7.30 7.41
C LYS A 59 6.54 8.37 7.39
N ARG A 60 7.70 8.08 7.99
CA ARG A 60 8.83 9.02 7.99
C ARG A 60 9.32 9.34 6.59
N LEU A 61 9.39 8.35 5.71
CA LEU A 61 9.74 8.58 4.31
C LEU A 61 8.71 9.47 3.60
N GLY A 62 7.42 9.22 3.80
CA GLY A 62 6.37 10.05 3.18
C GLY A 62 6.34 11.49 3.72
N GLU A 63 6.75 11.71 4.97
CA GLU A 63 6.91 13.06 5.55
C GLU A 63 8.10 13.81 4.94
N VAL A 64 9.22 13.14 4.70
CA VAL A 64 10.47 13.75 4.20
C VAL A 64 10.47 13.87 2.67
N PHE A 65 9.97 12.85 1.97
CA PHE A 65 9.87 12.80 0.50
C PHE A 65 8.43 12.55 0.05
N PRO A 66 7.52 13.55 0.16
CA PRO A 66 6.10 13.37 -0.18
C PRO A 66 5.84 12.86 -1.60
N HIS A 67 6.72 13.19 -2.55
CA HIS A 67 6.62 12.75 -3.94
C HIS A 67 6.87 11.24 -4.12
N LEU A 68 7.52 10.57 -3.15
CA LEU A 68 7.71 9.11 -3.14
C LEU A 68 6.64 8.37 -2.34
N ALA A 69 5.83 9.09 -1.54
CA ALA A 69 4.93 8.48 -0.56
C ALA A 69 3.92 7.52 -1.19
N PHE A 70 3.34 7.89 -2.34
CA PHE A 70 2.43 7.02 -3.10
C PHE A 70 3.07 5.64 -3.37
N GLU A 71 4.24 5.63 -4.02
CA GLU A 71 4.97 4.42 -4.39
C GLU A 71 5.40 3.60 -3.16
N ILE A 72 5.79 4.27 -2.07
CA ILE A 72 6.18 3.63 -0.82
C ILE A 72 4.99 2.88 -0.21
N TYR A 73 3.82 3.52 -0.11
CA TYR A 73 2.64 2.90 0.47
C TYR A 73 2.07 1.79 -0.44
N MET A 74 2.12 1.97 -1.77
CA MET A 74 1.77 0.91 -2.72
C MET A 74 2.69 -0.31 -2.55
N TRP A 75 4.00 -0.10 -2.44
CA TRP A 75 4.95 -1.18 -2.19
C TRP A 75 4.71 -1.88 -0.86
N LEU A 76 4.57 -1.09 0.22
CA LEU A 76 4.38 -1.64 1.56
C LEU A 76 3.07 -2.43 1.67
N SER A 77 2.02 -2.04 0.94
CA SER A 77 0.79 -2.83 0.82
C SER A 77 1.09 -4.24 0.31
N ASN A 78 1.88 -4.38 -0.76
CA ASN A 78 2.26 -5.69 -1.31
C ASN A 78 3.13 -6.49 -0.33
N VAL A 79 4.00 -5.83 0.44
CA VAL A 79 4.79 -6.49 1.49
C VAL A 79 3.86 -7.13 2.52
N PHE A 80 2.86 -6.39 3.02
CA PHE A 80 1.90 -6.93 3.97
C PHE A 80 1.00 -8.01 3.35
N GLU A 81 0.53 -7.84 2.12
CA GLU A 81 -0.24 -8.87 1.39
C GLU A 81 0.54 -10.18 1.27
N SER A 82 1.86 -10.12 1.06
CA SER A 82 2.74 -11.29 0.97
C SER A 82 3.04 -11.96 2.32
N ARG A 83 2.61 -11.38 3.44
CA ARG A 83 2.78 -11.90 4.81
C ARG A 83 1.46 -12.33 5.47
N PRO A 84 0.62 -13.17 4.85
CA PRO A 84 -0.74 -13.45 5.33
C PRO A 84 -0.80 -14.30 6.63
N ARG A 85 0.35 -14.72 7.18
CA ARG A 85 0.41 -15.49 8.44
C ARG A 85 0.30 -14.62 9.69
N GLU A 86 0.45 -13.31 9.56
CA GLU A 86 0.14 -12.36 10.64
C GLU A 86 -1.33 -11.97 10.50
N ILE A 87 -2.11 -12.12 11.57
CA ILE A 87 -3.57 -12.00 11.57
C ILE A 87 -4.04 -10.68 10.93
N ASP A 88 -3.26 -9.61 11.11
CA ASP A 88 -3.64 -8.25 10.71
C ASP A 88 -2.98 -7.79 9.39
N SER A 89 -2.18 -8.65 8.73
CA SER A 89 -1.44 -8.28 7.52
C SER A 89 -2.33 -7.73 6.39
N LEU A 90 -3.50 -8.33 6.16
CA LEU A 90 -4.41 -7.85 5.12
C LEU A 90 -5.05 -6.50 5.50
N GLU A 91 -5.28 -6.24 6.78
CA GLU A 91 -5.77 -4.94 7.25
C GLU A 91 -4.70 -3.85 7.11
N LEU A 92 -3.44 -4.19 7.40
CA LEU A 92 -2.30 -3.29 7.19
C LEU A 92 -2.06 -3.00 5.70
N ALA A 93 -2.16 -4.02 4.84
CA ALA A 93 -2.12 -3.84 3.40
C ALA A 93 -3.21 -2.88 2.93
N PHE A 94 -4.43 -3.01 3.48
CA PHE A 94 -5.55 -2.14 3.17
C PHE A 94 -5.34 -0.71 3.68
N LEU A 95 -4.78 -0.54 4.88
CA LEU A 95 -4.39 0.76 5.43
C LEU A 95 -3.37 1.47 4.53
N CYS A 96 -2.38 0.73 4.01
CA CYS A 96 -1.39 1.27 3.10
C CYS A 96 -2.03 1.76 1.78
N LEU A 97 -2.97 1.01 1.20
CA LEU A 97 -3.67 1.45 -0.02
C LEU A 97 -4.51 2.71 0.23
N LYS A 98 -5.19 2.79 1.38
CA LYS A 98 -5.88 4.03 1.77
C LYS A 98 -4.91 5.20 1.83
N LYS A 99 -3.75 5.03 2.47
CA LYS A 99 -2.72 6.05 2.53
C LYS A 99 -2.17 6.43 1.15
N ALA A 100 -1.87 5.47 0.28
CA ALA A 100 -1.45 5.75 -1.09
C ALA A 100 -2.47 6.63 -1.83
N SER A 101 -3.78 6.35 -1.69
CA SER A 101 -4.84 7.15 -2.32
C SER A 101 -4.95 8.58 -1.79
N GLU A 102 -4.39 8.89 -0.62
CA GLU A 102 -4.31 10.27 -0.11
C GLU A 102 -3.21 11.07 -0.84
N PHE A 103 -2.14 10.41 -1.30
CA PHE A 103 -1.02 11.04 -2.00
C PHE A 103 -1.23 11.15 -3.51
N ASP A 104 -1.90 10.16 -4.13
CA ASP A 104 -2.38 10.26 -5.51
C ASP A 104 -3.84 9.80 -5.62
N PRO A 105 -4.81 10.69 -5.38
CA PRO A 105 -6.23 10.36 -5.45
C PRO A 105 -6.73 10.12 -6.88
N LYS A 106 -5.96 10.52 -7.90
CA LYS A 106 -6.34 10.35 -9.31
C LYS A 106 -6.04 8.94 -9.82
N SER A 107 -5.09 8.25 -9.18
CA SER A 107 -4.78 6.86 -9.47
C SER A 107 -5.89 5.94 -8.98
N ASP A 108 -6.39 5.07 -9.86
CA ASP A 108 -7.33 3.99 -9.53
C ASP A 108 -6.64 2.80 -8.83
N GLY A 109 -5.32 2.66 -9.03
CA GLY A 109 -4.50 1.56 -8.49
C GLY A 109 -4.78 1.19 -7.04
N PRO A 110 -4.74 2.12 -6.05
CA PRO A 110 -5.01 1.79 -4.65
C PRO A 110 -6.40 1.20 -4.42
N TYR A 111 -7.41 1.73 -5.11
CA TYR A 111 -8.80 1.30 -5.01
C TYR A 111 -8.95 -0.11 -5.59
N VAL A 112 -8.47 -0.32 -6.81
CA VAL A 112 -8.57 -1.60 -7.51
C VAL A 112 -7.79 -2.69 -6.78
N ASN A 113 -6.56 -2.40 -6.33
CA ASN A 113 -5.73 -3.37 -5.61
C ASN A 113 -6.35 -3.79 -4.28
N SER A 114 -7.12 -2.91 -3.61
CA SER A 114 -7.79 -3.26 -2.35
C SER A 114 -8.79 -4.40 -2.50
N CYS A 115 -9.29 -4.65 -3.72
CA CYS A 115 -10.18 -5.76 -4.02
C CYS A 115 -9.50 -7.12 -3.84
N ASN A 116 -8.19 -7.19 -4.08
CA ASN A 116 -7.40 -8.43 -3.99
C ASN A 116 -7.22 -8.88 -2.53
N LEU A 117 -7.38 -7.95 -1.58
CA LEU A 117 -7.27 -8.23 -0.15
C LEU A 117 -8.51 -8.94 0.42
N HIS A 118 -9.60 -9.04 -0.34
CA HIS A 118 -10.79 -9.73 0.14
C HIS A 118 -10.54 -11.24 0.25
N ASN A 119 -10.55 -11.75 1.48
CA ASN A 119 -10.56 -13.17 1.78
C ASN A 119 -11.88 -13.53 2.49
N SER A 120 -12.66 -14.45 1.93
CA SER A 120 -13.99 -14.84 2.47
C SER A 120 -13.91 -15.54 3.82
N ASP A 121 -12.81 -16.22 4.10
CA ASP A 121 -12.63 -17.02 5.32
C ASP A 121 -12.19 -16.13 6.48
N LEU A 122 -11.34 -15.14 6.20
CA LEU A 122 -10.83 -14.20 7.20
C LEU A 122 -11.77 -13.00 7.40
N ASN A 123 -12.45 -12.55 6.35
CA ASN A 123 -13.28 -11.34 6.31
C ASN A 123 -12.58 -10.07 6.86
N ILE A 124 -11.26 -10.01 6.71
CA ILE A 124 -10.40 -8.90 7.12
C ILE A 124 -9.46 -8.57 5.95
N PRO A 125 -9.53 -7.36 5.36
CA PRO A 125 -10.55 -6.34 5.60
C PRO A 125 -11.94 -6.82 5.16
N THR A 126 -12.98 -6.30 5.81
CA THR A 126 -14.36 -6.68 5.47
C THR A 126 -14.71 -6.27 4.05
N LEU A 127 -15.54 -7.05 3.37
CA LEU A 127 -16.02 -6.71 2.02
C LEU A 127 -16.68 -5.33 1.99
N GLN A 128 -17.46 -4.98 3.03
CA GLN A 128 -18.10 -3.68 3.15
C GLN A 128 -17.09 -2.52 3.23
N SER A 129 -15.99 -2.71 3.95
CA SER A 129 -14.91 -1.72 4.03
C SER A 129 -14.25 -1.49 2.67
N ILE A 130 -13.95 -2.57 1.93
CA ILE A 130 -13.41 -2.48 0.56
C ILE A 130 -14.40 -1.76 -0.35
N MET A 131 -15.68 -2.17 -0.36
CA MET A 131 -16.71 -1.54 -1.19
C MET A 131 -16.90 -0.06 -0.86
N SER A 132 -16.80 0.33 0.42
CA SER A 132 -16.89 1.73 0.84
C SER A 132 -15.68 2.53 0.35
N PHE A 133 -14.49 1.93 0.40
CA PHE A 133 -13.28 2.55 -0.13
C PHE A 133 -13.35 2.74 -1.65
N LEU A 134 -13.78 1.72 -2.40
CA LEU A 134 -14.04 1.82 -3.84
C LEU A 134 -14.98 2.98 -4.18
N LYS A 135 -16.12 3.07 -3.49
CA LYS A 135 -17.08 4.17 -3.72
C LYS A 135 -16.46 5.54 -3.47
N SER A 136 -15.60 5.67 -2.46
CA SER A 136 -14.91 6.93 -2.17
C SER A 136 -13.94 7.36 -3.28
N GLY A 137 -13.49 6.43 -4.12
CA GLY A 137 -12.60 6.70 -5.25
C GLY A 137 -13.33 7.18 -6.51
N ILE A 138 -14.62 6.89 -6.67
CA ILE A 138 -15.39 7.19 -7.90
C ILE A 138 -15.28 8.68 -8.31
N GLU A 139 -15.32 9.58 -7.33
CA GLU A 139 -15.27 11.04 -7.57
C GLU A 139 -13.84 11.59 -7.66
N LYS A 140 -12.83 10.77 -7.37
CA LYS A 140 -11.43 11.19 -7.20
C LYS A 140 -10.54 10.76 -8.36
N VAL A 141 -10.76 9.55 -8.86
CA VAL A 141 -9.90 8.93 -9.88
C VAL A 141 -10.08 9.57 -11.25
N GLY A 142 -9.04 9.53 -12.07
CA GLY A 142 -9.10 10.00 -13.45
C GLY A 142 -10.05 9.18 -14.33
N ASP A 143 -10.11 7.87 -14.09
CA ASP A 143 -11.03 6.95 -14.76
C ASP A 143 -11.73 6.04 -13.72
N PRO A 144 -13.03 6.23 -13.48
CA PRO A 144 -13.78 5.43 -12.50
C PRO A 144 -14.26 4.07 -13.05
N VAL A 145 -14.06 3.77 -14.34
CA VAL A 145 -14.55 2.51 -14.95
C VAL A 145 -14.03 1.27 -14.22
N PRO A 146 -12.73 1.12 -13.89
CA PRO A 146 -12.23 -0.03 -13.14
C PRO A 146 -12.91 -0.20 -11.78
N ILE A 147 -13.24 0.90 -11.10
CA ILE A 147 -13.95 0.88 -9.81
C ILE A 147 -15.38 0.37 -10.01
N TYR A 148 -16.10 0.85 -11.04
CA TYR A 148 -17.45 0.38 -11.34
C TYR A 148 -17.47 -1.13 -11.67
N GLU A 149 -16.51 -1.61 -12.44
CA GLU A 149 -16.40 -3.04 -12.73
C GLU A 149 -16.25 -3.87 -11.45
N ARG A 150 -15.34 -3.48 -10.55
CA ARG A 150 -15.14 -4.17 -9.27
C ARG A 150 -16.36 -4.11 -8.35
N LEU A 151 -17.02 -2.95 -8.26
CA LEU A 151 -18.25 -2.81 -7.48
C LEU A 151 -19.35 -3.72 -8.01
N SER A 152 -19.52 -3.84 -9.33
CA SER A 152 -20.51 -4.75 -9.92
C SER A 152 -20.27 -6.20 -9.47
N VAL A 153 -19.02 -6.67 -9.50
CA VAL A 153 -18.65 -8.03 -9.06
C VAL A 153 -19.01 -8.24 -7.59
N PHE A 154 -18.63 -7.32 -6.71
CA PHE A 154 -18.94 -7.44 -5.28
C PHE A 154 -20.44 -7.39 -4.97
N TYR A 155 -21.19 -6.53 -5.65
CA TYR A 155 -22.65 -6.50 -5.51
C TYR A 155 -23.30 -7.80 -5.99
N LYS A 156 -22.76 -8.42 -7.05
CA LYS A 156 -23.22 -9.74 -7.48
C LYS A 156 -22.93 -10.83 -6.45
N MET A 157 -21.73 -10.80 -5.84
CA MET A 157 -21.33 -11.77 -4.80
C MET A 157 -22.26 -11.74 -3.59
N ILE A 158 -22.73 -10.56 -3.18
CA ILE A 158 -23.67 -10.41 -2.04
C ILE A 158 -25.15 -10.51 -2.42
N GLY A 159 -25.46 -10.90 -3.67
CA GLY A 159 -26.84 -11.10 -4.14
C GLY A 159 -27.65 -9.82 -4.39
N ASN A 160 -27.00 -8.65 -4.49
CA ASN A 160 -27.68 -7.39 -4.80
C ASN A 160 -27.70 -7.14 -6.31
N ASP A 161 -28.69 -7.71 -6.99
CA ASP A 161 -28.81 -7.65 -8.44
C ASP A 161 -29.09 -6.24 -8.99
N GLU A 162 -29.77 -5.38 -8.22
CA GLU A 162 -30.03 -3.98 -8.60
C GLU A 162 -28.71 -3.21 -8.74
N MET A 163 -27.89 -3.23 -7.68
CA MET A 163 -26.62 -2.52 -7.67
C MET A 163 -25.60 -3.15 -8.63
N PHE A 164 -25.64 -4.47 -8.81
CA PHE A 164 -24.85 -5.15 -9.86
C PHE A 164 -25.15 -4.57 -11.25
N ARG A 165 -26.44 -4.48 -11.63
CA ARG A 165 -26.84 -3.92 -12.94
C ARG A 165 -26.48 -2.45 -13.06
N PHE A 166 -26.70 -1.66 -12.00
CA PHE A 166 -26.35 -0.24 -11.97
C PHE A 166 -24.86 0.00 -12.28
N TYR A 167 -23.96 -0.69 -11.56
CA TYR A 167 -22.52 -0.49 -11.76
C TYR A 167 -22.01 -1.10 -13.06
N ARG A 168 -22.62 -2.20 -13.53
CA ARG A 168 -22.30 -2.78 -14.84
C ARG A 168 -22.64 -1.82 -15.99
N GLN A 169 -23.80 -1.16 -15.93
CA GLN A 169 -24.16 -0.14 -16.90
C GLN A 169 -23.19 1.06 -16.86
N LYS A 170 -22.78 1.48 -15.67
CA LYS A 170 -21.81 2.57 -15.48
C LYS A 170 -20.41 2.25 -16.02
N SER A 171 -20.02 0.98 -16.06
CA SER A 171 -18.78 0.55 -16.70
C SER A 171 -18.89 0.35 -18.22
N GLY A 172 -20.06 0.62 -18.82
CA GLY A 172 -20.28 0.46 -20.26
C GLY A 172 -20.57 -0.97 -20.72
N ARG A 173 -21.03 -1.86 -19.82
CA ARG A 173 -21.32 -3.28 -20.07
C ARG A 173 -22.74 -3.73 -19.72
#